data_AF-A0A3A9W7I1-F1
#
_entry.id   AF-A0A3A9W7I1-F1
#
_cell.length_a   1.000
_cell.length_b   1.000
_cell.length_c   1.000
_cell.angle_alpha   90.00
_cell.angle_beta   90.00
_cell.angle_gamma   90.00
#
_symmetry.space_group_name_H-M   'P 1'
#
loop_
_entity.id
_entity.type
_entity.pdbx_description
1 polymer ?
#
loop_
_entity_poly.entity_id
_entity_poly.type
_entity_poly.pdbx_seq_one_letter_code
_entity_poly.pdbx_strand_id
1 'polypeptide(L)'
;MLTLVSCSKKVYTIEQVKNLDSTHFIENNLVIDIIKDFDTKSKIYDDDANLYVLYVDEINASEYKISISKTDFDLFRVEKSKHYFRKVKGYTKYKETLVVLYGDIHPSLFKENQNETKQIMNYSKLEKDKNKFIIYEPNFVDYRIKDNLIVKLE
;
A
#
# COMPACT_ATOMS: atom_id res chain seq x y z
N MET A 1 40.69 10.00 8.47
CA MET A 1 40.16 8.75 7.88
C MET A 1 38.66 8.99 7.67
N LEU A 2 38.23 9.29 6.43
CA LEU A 2 36.80 9.48 6.13
C LEU A 2 36.16 8.11 5.90
N THR A 3 35.33 7.65 6.83
CA THR A 3 34.44 6.52 6.61
C THR A 3 33.28 6.98 5.73
N LEU A 4 33.38 6.70 4.43
CA LEU A 4 32.24 6.66 3.52
C LEU A 4 31.30 5.54 4.00
N VAL A 5 30.31 5.89 4.82
CA VAL A 5 29.21 4.99 5.15
C VAL A 5 28.38 4.82 3.88
N SER A 6 28.75 3.81 3.09
CA SER A 6 27.90 3.30 2.01
C SER A 6 26.63 2.75 2.65
N CYS A 7 25.60 3.60 2.75
CA CYS A 7 24.27 3.18 3.14
C CYS A 7 23.67 2.42 1.94
N SER A 8 24.00 1.14 1.80
CA SER A 8 23.38 0.28 0.79
C SER A 8 21.91 0.16 1.13
N LYS A 9 21.05 0.73 0.28
CA LYS A 9 19.60 0.62 0.44
C LYS A 9 19.22 -0.86 0.35
N LYS A 10 18.83 -1.45 1.48
CA LYS A 10 18.35 -2.83 1.53
C LYS A 10 17.07 -2.97 0.70
N VAL A 11 17.07 -3.94 -0.19
CA VAL A 11 15.90 -4.32 -1.00
C VAL A 11 15.23 -5.48 -0.29
N TYR A 12 13.92 -5.39 -0.09
CA TYR A 12 13.12 -6.42 0.57
C TYR A 12 12.31 -7.20 -0.46
N THR A 13 12.27 -8.53 -0.30
CA THR A 13 11.28 -9.40 -0.96
C THR A 13 9.95 -9.35 -0.20
N ILE A 14 8.85 -9.72 -0.85
CA ILE A 14 7.53 -9.75 -0.18
C ILE A 14 7.55 -10.61 1.09
N GLU A 15 8.20 -11.77 1.06
CA GLU A 15 8.33 -12.67 2.21
C GLU A 15 9.12 -12.03 3.36
N GLN A 16 10.18 -11.28 3.05
CA GLN A 16 10.90 -10.53 4.08
C GLN A 16 10.02 -9.43 4.68
N VAL A 17 9.20 -8.75 3.88
CA VAL A 17 8.28 -7.71 4.37
C VAL A 17 7.15 -8.30 5.22
N LYS A 18 6.59 -9.45 4.84
CA LYS A 18 5.57 -10.16 5.63
C LYS A 18 6.05 -10.53 7.03
N ASN A 19 7.36 -10.70 7.22
CA ASN A 19 7.96 -10.97 8.52
C ASN A 19 8.30 -9.71 9.34
N LEU A 20 8.11 -8.51 8.79
CA LEU A 20 8.29 -7.26 9.53
C LEU A 20 7.07 -6.97 10.40
N ASP A 21 7.30 -6.31 11.53
CA ASP A 21 6.23 -5.72 12.33
C ASP A 21 5.54 -4.61 11.54
N SER A 22 4.21 -4.54 11.64
CA SER A 22 3.44 -3.45 11.04
C SER A 22 3.84 -2.10 11.63
N THR A 23 3.91 -1.09 10.78
CA THR A 23 4.14 0.30 11.23
C THR A 23 2.83 0.97 11.60
N HIS A 24 1.68 0.45 11.14
CA HIS A 24 0.36 0.93 11.47
C HIS A 24 -0.58 -0.24 11.78
N PHE A 25 -1.60 0.02 12.61
CA PHE A 25 -2.72 -0.86 12.87
C PHE A 25 -4.01 -0.22 12.39
N ILE A 26 -4.87 -1.01 11.76
CA ILE A 26 -6.21 -0.58 11.37
C ILE A 26 -7.13 -0.85 12.56
N GLU A 27 -7.41 0.16 13.37
CA GLU A 27 -8.38 0.06 14.48
C GLU A 27 -9.77 0.58 14.08
N ASN A 28 -9.88 1.26 12.93
CA ASN A 28 -11.15 1.77 12.43
C ASN A 28 -11.97 0.68 11.70
N ASN A 29 -13.16 0.38 12.23
CA ASN A 29 -14.04 -0.66 11.67
C ASN A 29 -14.46 -0.38 10.22
N LEU A 30 -14.60 0.88 9.80
CA LEU A 30 -15.00 1.22 8.43
C LEU A 30 -13.89 0.84 7.44
N VAL A 31 -12.63 1.09 7.79
CA VAL A 31 -11.48 0.68 6.95
C VAL A 31 -11.41 -0.85 6.88
N ILE A 32 -11.63 -1.54 8.01
CA ILE A 32 -11.68 -3.01 8.03
C ILE A 32 -12.81 -3.53 7.13
N ASP A 33 -13.99 -2.94 7.18
CA ASP A 33 -15.15 -3.36 6.39
C ASP A 33 -14.99 -3.05 4.91
N ILE A 34 -14.31 -1.95 4.55
CA ILE A 34 -13.87 -1.66 3.18
C ILE A 34 -12.94 -2.76 2.68
N ILE A 35 -11.92 -3.14 3.46
CA ILE A 35 -10.98 -4.19 3.05
C ILE A 35 -11.69 -5.54 2.92
N LYS A 36 -12.64 -5.86 3.81
CA LYS A 36 -13.47 -7.07 3.69
C LYS A 36 -14.33 -7.08 2.42
N ASP A 37 -15.08 -5.99 2.15
CA ASP A 37 -15.93 -5.88 0.95
C ASP A 37 -15.06 -6.00 -0.32
N PHE A 38 -13.90 -5.33 -0.34
CA PHE A 38 -12.92 -5.47 -1.41
C PHE A 38 -12.41 -6.91 -1.58
N ASP A 39 -11.95 -7.56 -0.50
CA ASP A 39 -11.40 -8.93 -0.54
C ASP A 39 -12.44 -9.93 -1.09
N THR A 40 -13.71 -9.81 -0.69
CA THR A 40 -14.80 -10.68 -1.18
C THR A 40 -15.13 -10.48 -2.67
N LYS A 41 -14.99 -9.26 -3.18
CA LYS A 41 -15.21 -8.93 -4.60
C LYS A 41 -13.96 -9.17 -5.46
N SER A 42 -12.79 -9.33 -4.84
CA SER A 42 -11.50 -9.41 -5.52
C SER A 42 -11.25 -10.71 -6.30
N LYS A 43 -12.26 -11.57 -6.51
CA LYS A 43 -12.16 -12.76 -7.38
C LYS A 43 -11.86 -12.44 -8.87
N ILE A 44 -11.70 -11.16 -9.21
CA ILE A 44 -11.45 -10.63 -10.56
C ILE A 44 -9.95 -10.28 -10.74
N TYR A 45 -9.12 -10.34 -9.68
CA TYR A 45 -7.71 -9.98 -9.75
C TYR A 45 -6.82 -11.21 -9.97
N ASP A 46 -5.65 -10.96 -10.59
CA ASP A 46 -4.64 -11.95 -10.95
C ASP A 46 -4.27 -12.88 -9.78
N ASP A 47 -4.06 -14.16 -10.07
CA ASP A 47 -3.77 -15.20 -9.06
C ASP A 47 -2.46 -14.92 -8.31
N ASP A 48 -1.52 -14.23 -8.97
CA ASP A 48 -0.21 -13.86 -8.41
C ASP A 48 -0.27 -12.63 -7.48
N ALA A 49 -1.44 -11.99 -7.34
CA ALA A 49 -1.57 -10.75 -6.59
C ALA A 49 -1.50 -10.99 -5.06
N ASN A 50 -0.44 -10.47 -4.43
CA ASN A 50 -0.04 -10.75 -3.04
C ASN A 50 0.12 -9.49 -2.17
N LEU A 51 -0.23 -8.32 -2.72
CA LEU A 51 -0.13 -7.02 -2.07
C LEU A 51 -1.46 -6.26 -2.21
N TYR A 52 -1.92 -5.67 -1.10
CA TYR A 52 -2.90 -4.59 -1.16
C TYR A 52 -2.20 -3.24 -1.15
N VAL A 53 -2.63 -2.37 -2.07
CA VAL A 53 -2.22 -0.96 -2.11
C VAL A 53 -3.42 -0.15 -1.68
N LEU A 54 -3.31 0.52 -0.54
CA LEU A 54 -4.36 1.37 0.02
C LEU A 54 -3.88 2.83 -0.02
N TYR A 55 -4.64 3.66 -0.72
CA TYR A 55 -4.43 5.09 -0.82
C TYR A 55 -5.57 5.82 -0.11
N VAL A 56 -5.23 6.74 0.79
CA VAL A 56 -6.18 7.59 1.50
C VAL A 56 -6.04 9.01 0.99
N ASP A 57 -7.13 9.62 0.58
CA ASP A 57 -7.21 11.03 0.22
C ASP A 57 -8.17 11.70 1.20
N GLU A 58 -7.66 12.64 2.00
CA GLU A 58 -8.50 13.42 2.92
C GLU A 58 -9.19 14.54 2.13
N ILE A 59 -10.52 14.45 2.01
CA ILE A 59 -11.30 15.47 1.32
C ILE A 59 -11.60 16.62 2.28
N ASN A 60 -11.98 16.27 3.51
CA ASN A 60 -12.16 17.20 4.63
C ASN A 60 -12.13 16.41 5.97
N ALA A 61 -12.26 17.13 7.08
CA ALA A 61 -12.14 16.57 8.43
C ALA A 61 -13.11 15.41 8.77
N SER A 62 -14.27 15.29 8.10
CA SER A 62 -15.22 14.19 8.30
C SER A 62 -15.34 13.25 7.10
N GLU A 63 -14.46 13.41 6.10
CA GLU A 63 -14.62 12.75 4.82
C GLU A 63 -13.30 12.32 4.17
N TYR A 64 -13.22 11.04 3.84
CA TYR A 64 -12.05 10.41 3.23
C TYR A 64 -12.46 9.60 2.01
N LYS A 65 -11.65 9.66 0.96
CA LYS A 65 -11.68 8.69 -0.13
C LYS A 65 -10.62 7.62 0.13
N ILE A 66 -11.04 6.35 0.07
CA ILE A 66 -10.18 5.19 0.23
C ILE A 66 -10.15 4.43 -1.09
N SER A 67 -9.02 4.46 -1.77
CA SER A 67 -8.79 3.69 -2.99
C SER A 67 -7.96 2.46 -2.66
N ILE A 68 -8.45 1.27 -3.00
CA ILE A 68 -7.76 0.01 -2.74
C ILE A 68 -7.57 -0.80 -4.02
N SER A 69 -6.40 -1.40 -4.19
CA SER A 69 -6.07 -2.30 -5.30
C SER A 69 -5.35 -3.54 -4.78
N LYS A 70 -5.44 -4.64 -5.52
CA LYS A 70 -4.73 -5.90 -5.28
C LYS A 70 -3.79 -6.14 -6.46
N THR A 71 -2.50 -6.33 -6.18
CA THR A 71 -1.45 -6.47 -7.19
C THR A 71 -0.33 -7.40 -6.72
N ASP A 72 0.53 -7.83 -7.63
CA ASP A 72 1.85 -8.38 -7.30
C ASP A 72 2.78 -7.29 -6.73
N PHE A 73 3.51 -7.64 -5.66
CA PHE A 73 4.43 -6.77 -4.96
C PHE A 73 5.64 -6.35 -5.80
N ASP A 74 6.29 -7.29 -6.50
CA ASP A 74 7.51 -7.01 -7.24
C ASP A 74 7.23 -6.13 -8.46
N LEU A 75 6.14 -6.42 -9.18
CA LEU A 75 5.64 -5.60 -10.29
C LEU A 75 5.26 -4.19 -9.82
N PHE A 76 4.44 -4.07 -8.77
CA PHE A 76 4.03 -2.76 -8.25
C PHE A 76 5.25 -1.95 -7.76
N ARG A 77 6.19 -2.58 -7.06
CA ARG A 77 7.41 -1.90 -6.58
C ARG A 77 8.19 -1.26 -7.72
N VAL A 78 8.27 -1.90 -8.88
CA VAL A 78 9.06 -1.43 -10.03
C VAL A 78 8.29 -0.44 -10.90
N GLU A 79 7.05 -0.76 -11.26
CA GLU A 79 6.31 -0.07 -12.33
C GLU A 79 5.26 0.93 -11.83
N LYS A 80 4.99 1.03 -10.51
CA LYS A 80 4.03 2.01 -9.99
C LYS A 80 4.34 3.45 -10.43
N SER A 81 3.28 4.21 -10.71
CA SER A 81 3.40 5.63 -11.04
C SER A 81 4.09 6.39 -9.90
N LYS A 82 5.24 7.00 -10.22
CA LYS A 82 5.94 7.89 -9.29
C LYS A 82 5.17 9.18 -9.03
N HIS A 83 4.18 9.54 -9.85
CA HIS A 83 3.37 10.71 -9.61
C HIS A 83 2.41 10.46 -8.44
N TYR A 84 1.64 9.37 -8.49
CA TYR A 84 0.63 9.02 -7.48
C TYR A 84 1.24 8.35 -6.24
N PHE A 85 2.25 7.49 -6.40
CA PHE A 85 2.82 6.67 -5.32
C PHE A 85 4.24 7.11 -4.92
N ARG A 86 4.41 8.41 -4.64
CA ARG A 86 5.72 9.03 -4.34
C ARG A 86 6.40 8.44 -3.10
N LYS A 87 5.68 8.38 -1.98
CA LYS A 87 6.23 7.99 -0.67
C LYS A 87 5.28 7.05 0.05
N VAL A 88 5.81 5.91 0.47
CA VAL A 88 5.11 4.99 1.38
C VAL A 88 4.99 5.66 2.73
N LYS A 89 3.78 5.68 3.28
CA LYS A 89 3.49 6.24 4.61
C LYS A 89 3.60 5.18 5.70
N GLY A 90 3.32 3.93 5.36
CA GLY A 90 3.47 2.81 6.26
C GLY A 90 3.01 1.51 5.62
N TYR A 91 2.91 0.48 6.46
CA TYR A 91 2.33 -0.79 6.07
C TYR A 91 1.70 -1.48 7.28
N THR A 92 0.71 -2.30 6.99
CA THR A 92 -0.02 -3.12 7.95
C THR A 92 -0.28 -4.50 7.37
N LYS A 93 -0.89 -5.38 8.15
CA LYS A 93 -1.28 -6.72 7.72
C LYS A 93 -2.77 -6.88 7.85
N TYR A 94 -3.40 -7.42 6.82
CA TYR A 94 -4.78 -7.87 6.88
C TYR A 94 -4.80 -9.35 6.54
N LYS A 95 -5.11 -10.20 7.54
CA LYS A 95 -4.82 -11.65 7.48
C LYS A 95 -3.33 -11.83 7.15
N GLU A 96 -3.00 -12.66 6.17
CA GLU A 96 -1.62 -12.89 5.69
C GLU A 96 -1.20 -11.95 4.55
N THR A 97 -2.05 -10.99 4.17
CA THR A 97 -1.78 -10.07 3.06
C THR A 97 -1.17 -8.77 3.56
N LEU A 98 -0.07 -8.36 2.94
CA LEU A 98 0.54 -7.07 3.20
C LEU A 98 -0.34 -5.95 2.64
N VAL A 99 -0.58 -4.90 3.44
CA VAL A 99 -1.26 -3.69 2.99
C VAL A 99 -0.29 -2.53 3.08
N VAL A 100 0.08 -1.96 1.94
CA VAL A 100 0.97 -0.78 1.88
C VAL A 100 0.12 0.49 1.82
N LEU A 101 0.46 1.45 2.67
CA LEU A 101 -0.31 2.66 2.92
C LEU A 101 0.31 3.87 2.21
N TYR A 102 -0.53 4.61 1.48
CA TYR A 102 -0.20 5.84 0.77
C TYR A 102 -1.21 6.95 1.05
N GLY A 103 -0.81 8.21 0.81
CA GLY A 103 -1.68 9.38 0.97
C GLY A 103 -1.73 9.93 2.39
N ASP A 104 -2.92 10.30 2.84
CA ASP A 104 -3.18 10.99 4.11
C ASP A 104 -3.59 10.00 5.20
N ILE A 105 -2.60 9.28 5.72
CA ILE A 105 -2.80 8.28 6.78
C ILE A 105 -3.07 9.00 8.10
N HIS A 106 -4.36 9.22 8.38
CA HIS A 106 -4.82 9.98 9.54
C HIS A 106 -4.97 9.10 10.80
N PRO A 107 -4.62 9.61 12.01
CA PRO A 107 -4.76 8.88 13.27
C PRO A 107 -6.18 8.38 13.61
N SER A 108 -7.21 9.00 13.05
CA SER A 108 -8.61 8.58 13.21
C SER A 108 -8.94 7.27 12.47
N LEU A 109 -8.13 6.92 11.46
CA LEU A 109 -8.29 5.73 10.64
C LEU A 109 -7.24 4.66 10.98
N PHE A 110 -6.02 5.09 11.31
CA PHE A 110 -4.87 4.21 11.56
C PHE A 110 -4.14 4.60 12.82
N LYS A 111 -3.79 3.61 13.64
CA LYS A 111 -2.92 3.82 14.79
C LYS A 111 -1.48 3.52 14.40
N GLU A 112 -0.60 4.50 14.57
CA GLU A 112 0.83 4.32 14.34
C GLU A 112 1.44 3.41 15.41
N ASN A 113 2.30 2.49 14.99
CA ASN A 113 3.18 1.73 15.85
C ASN A 113 4.52 2.49 15.93
N GLN A 114 5.20 2.49 17.07
CA GLN A 114 6.46 3.23 17.27
C GLN A 114 7.64 2.69 16.45
N ASN A 115 7.40 1.73 15.56
CA ASN A 115 8.40 1.19 14.66
C ASN A 115 8.63 2.13 13.49
N GLU A 116 9.89 2.48 13.24
CA GLU A 116 10.26 3.28 12.08
C GLU A 116 9.75 2.66 10.78
N THR A 117 9.26 3.50 9.87
CA THR A 117 8.88 3.07 8.53
C THR A 117 10.11 2.60 7.77
N LYS A 118 10.32 1.28 7.76
CA LYS A 118 11.34 0.65 6.90
C LYS A 118 10.98 0.94 5.45
N GLN A 119 11.97 1.39 4.66
CA GLN A 119 11.78 1.63 3.22
C GLN A 119 11.66 0.30 2.45
N ILE A 120 10.50 -0.35 2.56
CA ILE A 120 10.21 -1.65 1.96
C ILE A 120 10.00 -1.56 0.44
N MET A 121 9.66 -0.37 -0.08
CA MET A 121 9.47 -0.10 -1.51
C MET A 121 10.72 0.50 -2.18
N ASN A 122 11.91 0.26 -1.62
CA ASN A 122 13.16 0.72 -2.22
C ASN A 122 13.50 -0.06 -3.49
N TYR A 123 13.91 0.69 -4.51
CA TYR A 123 14.25 0.15 -5.83
C TYR A 123 15.69 -0.38 -5.81
N SER A 124 15.90 -1.68 -6.00
CA SER A 124 16.95 -2.10 -6.92
C SER A 124 16.39 -1.93 -8.33
N LYS A 125 17.18 -1.37 -9.25
CA LYS A 125 16.89 -1.52 -10.68
C LYS A 125 16.91 -3.03 -10.94
N LEU A 126 15.75 -3.67 -10.99
CA LEU A 126 15.61 -4.84 -11.85
C LEU A 126 16.08 -4.36 -13.22
N GLU A 127 17.07 -5.03 -13.79
CA GLU A 127 17.53 -4.71 -15.14
C GLU A 127 16.29 -4.79 -16.03
N LYS A 128 15.77 -3.62 -16.43
CA LYS A 128 14.67 -3.56 -17.38
C LYS A 128 15.18 -4.31 -18.60
N ASP A 129 14.59 -5.46 -18.87
CA ASP A 129 14.80 -6.14 -20.12
C ASP A 129 14.38 -5.14 -21.19
N LYS A 130 15.37 -4.51 -21.85
CA LYS A 130 15.18 -3.28 -22.64
C LYS A 130 14.19 -3.47 -23.81
N ASN A 131 13.79 -4.71 -24.06
CA ASN A 131 12.90 -5.13 -25.12
C ASN A 131 11.45 -5.36 -24.67
N LYS A 132 11.09 -5.21 -23.39
CA LYS A 132 9.70 -5.32 -22.93
C LYS A 132 9.16 -4.00 -22.40
N PHE A 133 8.20 -3.42 -23.13
CA PHE A 133 7.33 -2.38 -22.62
C PHE A 133 6.28 -3.04 -21.71
N ILE A 134 6.36 -2.78 -20.41
CA ILE A 134 5.33 -3.17 -19.45
C ILE A 134 4.44 -1.95 -19.23
N ILE A 135 3.19 -2.02 -19.67
CA ILE A 135 2.15 -1.07 -19.28
C ILE A 135 1.53 -1.65 -18.02
N TYR A 136 1.70 -0.96 -16.90
CA TYR A 136 1.20 -1.40 -15.60
C TYR A 136 0.28 -0.32 -15.01
N GLU A 137 -1.01 -0.64 -14.94
CA GLU A 137 -2.04 0.21 -14.34
C GLU A 137 -2.85 -0.63 -13.35
N PRO A 138 -2.63 -0.48 -12.03
CA PRO A 138 -3.43 -1.19 -11.03
C PRO A 138 -4.87 -0.69 -11.08
N ASN A 139 -5.83 -1.62 -11.13
CA ASN A 139 -7.25 -1.29 -11.01
C ASN A 139 -7.58 -0.98 -9.54
N PHE A 140 -8.03 0.24 -9.27
CA PHE A 140 -8.48 0.67 -7.95
C PHE A 140 -9.99 0.59 -7.83
N VAL A 141 -10.45 0.19 -6.65
CA VAL A 141 -11.84 0.35 -6.22
C VAL A 141 -11.89 1.45 -5.19
N ASP A 142 -12.78 2.40 -5.42
CA ASP A 142 -12.92 3.58 -4.60
C ASP A 142 -14.09 3.45 -3.62
N TYR A 143 -13.83 3.79 -2.37
CA TYR A 143 -14.81 3.89 -1.30
C TYR A 143 -14.76 5.30 -0.72
N ARG A 144 -15.89 5.75 -0.18
CA ARG A 144 -15.95 7.03 0.54
C ARG A 144 -16.38 6.78 1.97
N ILE A 145 -15.59 7.25 2.92
CA ILE A 145 -16.02 7.37 4.32
C ILE A 145 -16.52 8.79 4.49
N LYS A 146 -17.78 8.96 4.85
CA LYS A 146 -18.38 10.26 5.11
C LYS A 146 -19.21 10.20 6.38
N ASP A 147 -18.96 11.11 7.31
CA ASP A 147 -19.70 11.21 8.57
C ASP A 147 -19.76 9.86 9.31
N ASN A 148 -18.62 9.16 9.31
CA ASN A 148 -18.44 7.84 9.91
C ASN A 148 -19.30 6.70 9.29
N LEU A 149 -19.66 6.83 8.02
CA LEU A 149 -20.37 5.81 7.23
C LEU A 149 -19.64 5.54 5.91
N ILE A 150 -19.69 4.28 5.43
CA ILE A 150 -19.19 3.93 4.11
C ILE A 150 -20.27 4.25 3.07
N VAL A 151 -19.96 5.17 2.16
CA VAL A 151 -20.76 5.47 0.98
C VAL A 151 -20.10 4.76 -0.20
N LYS A 152 -20.82 3.81 -0.81
CA LYS A 152 -20.38 3.18 -2.05
C LYS A 152 -20.51 4.20 -3.17
N LEU A 153 -19.41 4.43 -3.90
CA LEU A 153 -19.44 5.20 -5.14
C LEU A 153 -19.92 4.23 -6.23
N GLU A 154 -21.07 4.51 -6.83
CA GLU A 154 -21.57 3.78 -8.01
C GLU A 154 -20.70 4.03 -9.23
#